data_AF-A0A9D8ADM4-F1
#
_entry.id   AF-A0A9D8ADM4-F1
#
_cell.length_a   1.000
_cell.length_b   1.000
_cell.length_c   1.000
_cell.angle_alpha   90.00
_cell.angle_beta   90.00
_cell.angle_gamma   90.00
#
_symmetry.space_group_name_H-M   'P 1'
#
loop_
_entity.id
_entity.type
_entity.pdbx_description
1 polymer ?
#
loop_
_entity_poly.entity_id
_entity_poly.type
_entity_poly.pdbx_seq_one_letter_code
_entity_poly.pdbx_strand_id
1 'polypeptide(L)' 'MNETLKVKIRLGFGLVFFVGAIGTFIFGWMERSAGNSFNQIWMLAIIMLLGAMMQLQKIGGGQKKSQKKEE' A
#
# COMPACT_ATOMS: atom_id res chain seq x y z
N MET A 1 -10.61 -2.06 22.03
CA MET A 1 -10.58 -2.58 20.64
C MET A 1 -9.72 -3.83 20.61
N ASN A 2 -10.28 -4.99 20.24
CA ASN A 2 -9.56 -6.26 20.19
C ASN A 2 -8.41 -6.22 19.17
N GLU A 3 -7.27 -6.81 19.51
CA GLU A 3 -6.06 -6.84 18.66
C GLU A 3 -6.31 -7.47 17.29
N THR A 4 -7.14 -8.52 17.24
CA THR A 4 -7.60 -9.17 16.00
C THR A 4 -8.39 -8.25 15.07
N LEU A 5 -9.17 -7.32 15.62
CA LEU A 5 -9.91 -6.33 14.83
C LEU A 5 -8.96 -5.32 14.18
N LYS A 6 -7.92 -4.88 14.90
CA LYS A 6 -6.88 -3.98 14.36
C LYS A 6 -6.11 -4.62 13.21
N VAL A 7 -5.79 -5.91 13.30
CA VAL A 7 -5.11 -6.65 12.24
C VAL A 7 -5.98 -6.74 11.00
N LYS A 8 -7.27 -7.11 11.13
CA LYS A 8 -8.21 -7.16 10.00
C LYS A 8 -8.40 -5.81 9.32
N ILE A 9 -8.56 -4.73 10.08
CA ILE A 9 -8.73 -3.37 9.53
C ILE A 9 -7.49 -2.96 8.71
N ARG A 10 -6.28 -3.20 9.23
CA ARG A 10 -5.04 -2.88 8.49
C ARG A 10 -4.89 -3.71 7.21
N LEU A 11 -5.25 -4.98 7.25
CA LEU A 11 -5.19 -5.86 6.09
C LEU A 11 -6.20 -5.42 5.02
N GLY A 12 -7.40 -5.02 5.45
CA GLY A 12 -8.43 -4.43 4.58
C GLY A 12 -7.98 -3.12 3.94
N PHE A 13 -7.38 -2.21 4.70
CA PHE A 13 -6.82 -0.97 4.13
C PHE A 13 -5.69 -1.24 3.14
N GLY A 14 -4.80 -2.20 3.42
CA GLY A 14 -3.76 -2.61 2.48
C GLY A 14 -4.33 -3.12 1.15
N LEU A 15 -5.39 -3.93 1.22
CA LEU A 15 -6.09 -4.43 0.03
C LEU A 15 -6.74 -3.30 -0.78
N VAL A 16 -7.42 -2.37 -0.12
CA VAL A 16 -8.05 -1.20 -0.78
C VAL A 16 -6.99 -0.34 -1.46
N PHE A 17 -5.87 -0.08 -0.80
CA PHE A 17 -4.75 0.66 -1.40
C PHE A 17 -4.15 -0.07 -2.60
N PHE A 18 -4.04 -1.40 -2.54
CA PHE A 18 -3.51 -2.19 -3.65
C PHE A 18 -4.42 -2.13 -4.88
N VAL A 19 -5.72 -2.32 -4.70
CA VAL A 19 -6.71 -2.22 -5.79
C VAL A 19 -6.78 -0.79 -6.34
N GLY A 20 -6.74 0.21 -5.47
CA GLY A 20 -6.70 1.63 -5.85
C GLY A 20 -5.44 2.00 -6.63
N ALA A 21 -4.29 1.45 -6.26
CA ALA A 21 -3.03 1.63 -6.99
C ALA A 21 -3.12 1.04 -8.42
N ILE A 22 -3.71 -0.15 -8.58
CA ILE A 22 -3.92 -0.76 -9.90
C ILE A 22 -4.82 0.13 -10.76
N GLY A 23 -5.95 0.60 -10.24
CA GLY A 23 -6.86 1.48 -10.97
C GLY A 23 -6.20 2.79 -11.40
N THR A 24 -5.43 3.41 -10.49
CA THR A 24 -4.71 4.66 -10.75
C THR A 24 -3.60 4.46 -11.78
N PHE A 25 -2.95 3.29 -11.76
CA PHE A 25 -1.93 2.94 -12.73
C PHE A 25 -2.51 2.76 -14.14
N ILE A 26 -3.65 2.04 -14.26
CA ILE A 26 -4.35 1.88 -15.54
C ILE A 26 -4.83 3.24 -16.07
N PHE A 27 -5.40 4.08 -15.22
CA PHE A 27 -5.83 5.42 -15.59
C PHE A 27 -4.66 6.30 -16.04
N GLY A 28 -3.55 6.28 -15.28
CA GLY A 28 -2.32 6.99 -15.64
C GLY A 28 -1.66 6.47 -16.93
N TRP A 29 -1.87 5.19 -17.27
CA TRP A 29 -1.44 4.62 -18.54
C TRP A 29 -2.32 5.09 -19.71
N MET A 30 -3.64 5.12 -19.51
CA MET A 30 -4.60 5.62 -20.51
C MET A 30 -4.35 7.10 -20.81
N GLU A 31 -4.09 7.92 -19.78
CA GLU A 31 -3.83 9.35 -19.94
C GLU A 31 -2.47 9.65 -20.56
N ARG A 32 -1.46 8.80 -20.31
CA ARG A 32 -0.18 8.83 -21.03
C ARG A 32 -0.35 8.52 -22.51
N SER A 33 -1.21 7.57 -22.86
CA SER A 33 -1.54 7.25 -24.26
C SER A 33 -2.30 8.38 -24.96
N ALA A 34 -2.99 9.25 -24.22
CA ALA A 34 -3.69 10.42 -24.73
C ALA A 34 -2.77 11.65 -24.94
N GLY A 35 -1.47 11.53 -24.68
CA GLY A 35 -0.48 12.59 -24.89
C GLY A 35 -0.21 13.47 -23.65
N ASN A 36 -0.82 13.18 -22.50
CA ASN A 36 -0.51 13.90 -21.26
C ASN A 36 0.79 13.33 -20.66
N SER A 37 1.82 14.15 -20.57
CA SER A 37 3.22 13.72 -20.48
C SER A 37 3.68 13.15 -19.14
N PHE A 38 2.75 12.75 -18.24
CA PHE A 38 3.01 12.17 -16.91
C PHE A 38 3.39 13.23 -15.89
N ASN A 39 2.50 13.55 -14.94
CA ASN A 39 2.94 14.34 -13.79
C ASN A 39 2.15 14.07 -12.49
N GLN A 40 0.83 14.18 -12.46
CA GLN A 40 0.07 14.04 -11.20
C GLN A 40 -0.43 12.63 -10.88
N ILE A 41 -0.98 11.92 -11.86
CA ILE A 41 -1.61 10.60 -11.63
C ILE A 41 -0.58 9.55 -11.25
N TRP A 42 0.59 9.62 -11.84
CA TRP A 42 1.68 8.71 -11.50
C TRP A 42 2.32 9.03 -10.15
N MET A 43 2.39 10.30 -9.77
CA MET A 43 2.77 10.69 -8.41
C MET A 43 1.76 10.16 -7.38
N LEU A 44 0.46 10.22 -7.67
CA LEU A 44 -0.58 9.62 -6.85
C LEU A 44 -0.44 8.10 -6.73
N ALA A 45 -0.14 7.41 -7.83
CA ALA A 45 0.12 5.97 -7.81
C ALA A 45 1.33 5.61 -6.91
N ILE A 46 2.41 6.39 -6.97
CA ILE A 46 3.59 6.20 -6.10
C ILE A 46 3.24 6.46 -4.62
N ILE A 47 2.48 7.51 -4.32
CA ILE A 47 2.04 7.82 -2.94
C ILE A 47 1.15 6.68 -2.39
N MET A 48 0.25 6.14 -3.21
CA MET A 48 -0.57 4.99 -2.82
C MET A 48 0.25 3.72 -2.60
N LEU A 49 1.26 3.46 -3.44
CA LEU A 49 2.19 2.34 -3.24
C LEU A 49 3.03 2.49 -1.97
N LEU A 50 3.53 3.70 -1.68
CA LEU A 50 4.25 4.01 -0.43
C LEU A 50 3.36 3.83 0.80
N GLY A 51 2.11 4.30 0.72
CA GLY A 51 1.10 4.09 1.76
C GLY A 51 0.80 2.61 2.00
N ALA A 52 0.67 1.81 0.95
CA ALA A 52 0.51 0.36 1.03
C ALA A 52 1.74 -0.32 1.67
N MET A 53 2.96 0.07 1.26
CA MET A 53 4.20 -0.46 1.84
C MET A 53 4.32 -0.15 3.33
N MET A 54 3.99 1.07 3.78
CA MET A 54 4.01 1.43 5.20
C MET A 54 3.02 0.56 6.02
N GLN A 55 1.86 0.25 5.46
CA GLN A 55 0.90 -0.63 6.13
C GLN A 55 1.39 -2.07 6.20
N LEU A 56 1.96 -2.60 5.11
CA LEU A 56 2.55 -3.94 5.06
C LEU A 56 3.78 -4.08 5.95
N GLN A 57 4.66 -3.07 6.00
CA GLN A 57 5.82 -3.06 6.90
C GLN A 57 5.43 -3.05 8.38
N LYS A 58 4.33 -2.39 8.75
CA LYS A 58 3.81 -2.45 10.14
C LYS A 58 3.16 -3.79 10.49
N ILE A 59 2.70 -4.55 9.49
CA ILE A 59 2.19 -5.92 9.67
C ILE A 59 3.37 -6.92 9.76
N GLY A 60 4.36 -6.83 8.88
CA GLY A 60 5.52 -7.73 8.86
C GLY A 60 6.62 -7.39 9.90
N GLY A 61 6.78 -6.12 10.27
CA GLY A 61 7.75 -5.67 11.28
C GLY A 61 7.38 -6.07 12.72
N GLY A 62 6.11 -6.41 12.97
CA GLY A 62 5.67 -6.99 14.24
C GLY A 62 6.14 -8.44 14.46
N GLN A 63 6.40 -9.19 13.38
CA GLN A 63 6.91 -10.56 13.48
C GLN A 63 8.44 -10.63 13.66
N LYS A 64 9.19 -9.58 13.29
CA LYS A 64 10.66 -9.57 13.46
C LYS A 64 11.16 -9.18 14.86
N LYS A 65 10.28 -8.91 15.82
CA LYS A 65 10.67 -8.71 17.24
C LYS A 65 10.40 -9.90 18.15
N SER A 66 9.80 -10.99 17.65
CA SER A 66 9.53 -12.20 18.46
C SER A 66 10.53 -13.34 18.25
N GLN A 67 11.67 -13.08 17.59
CA GLN A 67 12.80 -14.02 17.52
C GLN A 67 14.12 -13.27 17.68
N LYS A 68 14.35 -12.71 18.87
CA LYS A 68 15.68 -12.58 19.46
C LYS A 68 15.56 -12.20 20.94
N LYS A 69 15.12 -13.16 21.73
CA LYS A 69 15.47 -13.33 23.13
C LYS A 69 15.67 -14.84 23.31
N GLU A 70 16.76 -15.20 23.95
CA GLU A 70 17.39 -16.55 24.00
C GLU A 70 18.25 -16.77 22.73
N GLU A 71 19.58 -16.71 22.73
CA GLU A 71 20.63 -16.69 23.78
C GLU A 71 21.42 -15.37 23.84
#